data_AF-A0A942YGG2-F1
#
_entry.id   AF-A0A942YGG2-F1
#
_cell.length_a   1.000
_cell.length_b   1.000
_cell.length_c   1.000
_cell.angle_alpha   90.00
_cell.angle_beta   90.00
_cell.angle_gamma   90.00
#
_symmetry.space_group_name_H-M   'P 1'
#
loop_
_entity.id
_entity.type
_entity.pdbx_description
1 polymer ?
#
loop_
_entity_poly.entity_id
_entity_poly.type
_entity_poly.pdbx_seq_one_letter_code
_entity_poly.pdbx_strand_id
1 'polypeptide(L)' 'MGAIERNGYIFEPEYSVIEQNGAVHVYHNGEFVEELKFTFHGKYPEIDQIEQLVADYCRTNGI' A
#
# COMPACT_ATOMS: atom_id res chain seq x y z
N MET A 1 -9.94 -6.97 -0.16
CA MET A 1 -9.69 -5.78 -1.01
C MET A 1 -8.61 -6.18 -1.99
N GLY A 2 -8.73 -5.79 -3.26
CA GLY A 2 -7.89 -6.32 -4.34
C GLY A 2 -6.45 -5.80 -4.25
N ALA A 3 -5.49 -6.70 -4.43
CA ALA A 3 -4.10 -6.33 -4.57
C ALA A 3 -3.88 -5.51 -5.86
N ILE A 4 -3.03 -4.48 -5.80
CA ILE A 4 -2.67 -3.68 -6.98
C ILE A 4 -1.42 -4.32 -7.57
N GLU A 5 -1.46 -4.70 -8.85
CA GLU A 5 -0.29 -5.25 -9.56
C GLU A 5 0.30 -4.22 -10.53
N ARG A 6 1.61 -3.97 -10.46
CA ARG A 6 2.36 -3.10 -11.38
C ARG A 6 3.75 -3.64 -11.65
N ASN A 7 4.10 -3.91 -12.91
CA ASN A 7 5.45 -4.34 -13.32
C ASN A 7 6.02 -5.51 -12.49
N GLY A 8 5.18 -6.47 -12.08
CA GLY A 8 5.58 -7.61 -11.24
C GLY A 8 5.63 -7.33 -9.74
N TYR A 9 5.35 -6.08 -9.32
CA TYR A 9 5.12 -5.71 -7.93
C TYR A 9 3.64 -5.89 -7.58
N ILE A 10 3.37 -6.46 -6.41
CA ILE A 10 2.04 -6.65 -5.83
C ILE A 10 1.97 -5.80 -4.56
N PHE A 11 0.97 -4.93 -4.49
CA PHE A 11 0.72 -4.07 -3.34
C PHE A 11 -0.56 -4.53 -2.65
N GLU A 12 -0.41 -5.03 -1.43
CA GLU A 12 -1.51 -5.50 -0.59
C GLU A 12 -1.75 -4.50 0.56
N PRO A 13 -2.78 -3.64 0.47
CA PRO A 13 -3.12 -2.73 1.55
C PRO A 13 -3.87 -3.47 2.67
N GLU A 14 -3.35 -3.37 3.88
CA GLU A 14 -3.97 -3.82 5.12
C GLU A 14 -4.14 -2.65 6.08
N TYR A 15 -5.25 -2.59 6.82
CA TYR A 15 -5.46 -1.52 7.78
C TYR A 15 -6.40 -1.91 8.91
N SER A 16 -6.21 -1.26 10.05
CA SER A 16 -7.03 -1.36 11.24
C SER A 16 -7.83 -0.08 11.44
N VAL A 17 -9.16 -0.20 11.38
CA VAL A 17 -10.09 0.90 11.69
C VAL A 17 -10.05 1.29 13.17
N ILE A 18 -9.77 0.31 14.05
CA ILE A 18 -9.72 0.57 15.50
C ILE A 18 -8.46 1.37 15.83
N GLU A 19 -7.33 0.94 15.30
CA GLU A 19 -6.02 1.57 15.56
C GLU A 19 -5.75 2.78 14.66
N GLN A 20 -6.62 3.06 13.69
CA GLN A 20 -6.49 4.17 12.73
C GLN A 20 -5.15 4.16 11.97
N ASN A 21 -4.66 2.95 11.69
CA ASN A 21 -3.37 2.74 11.01
C ASN A 21 -3.48 1.64 9.97
N GLY A 22 -2.56 1.66 9.01
CA GLY A 22 -2.48 0.67 7.97
C GLY A 22 -1.07 0.53 7.43
N ALA A 23 -0.91 -0.45 6.58
CA ALA A 23 0.31 -0.74 5.88
C ALA A 23 0.00 -1.23 4.48
N VAL A 24 0.87 -0.95 3.52
CA VAL A 24 0.83 -1.56 2.19
C VAL A 24 2.01 -2.49 2.09
N HIS A 25 1.76 -3.80 1.98
CA HIS A 25 2.80 -4.79 1.77
C HIS A 25 3.15 -4.83 0.29
N VAL A 26 4.43 -4.61 -0.01
CA VAL A 26 4.98 -4.66 -1.36
C VAL A 26 5.68 -6.00 -1.54
N TYR A 27 5.18 -6.78 -2.48
CA TYR A 27 5.83 -8.01 -2.95
C TYR A 27 6.32 -7.81 -4.36
N HIS A 28 7.40 -8.48 -4.75
CA HIS A 28 7.89 -8.49 -6.12
C HIS A 28 8.27 -9.92 -6.49
N ASN A 29 7.66 -10.45 -7.55
CA ASN A 29 7.84 -11.86 -7.97
C ASN A 29 7.62 -12.88 -6.85
N GLY A 30 6.71 -12.58 -5.90
CA GLY A 30 6.39 -13.45 -4.76
C GLY A 30 7.32 -13.29 -3.55
N GLU A 31 8.34 -12.43 -3.61
CA GLU A 31 9.18 -12.08 -2.46
C GLU A 31 8.71 -10.79 -1.81
N PHE A 32 8.64 -10.78 -0.48
CA PHE A 32 8.36 -9.56 0.28
C PHE A 32 9.53 -8.58 0.12
N VAL A 33 9.23 -7.39 -0.40
CA VAL A 33 10.20 -6.31 -0.61
C VAL A 33 10.18 -5.38 0.59
N GLU A 34 9.02 -4.79 0.88
CA GLU A 34 8.87 -3.82 1.96
C GLU A 34 7.42 -3.62 2.41
N GLU A 35 7.27 -2.89 3.51
CA GLU A 35 5.99 -2.53 4.10
C GLU A 35 5.91 -1.00 4.26
N LEU A 36 4.91 -0.40 3.62
CA LEU A 36 4.67 1.03 3.68
C LEU A 36 3.60 1.35 4.71
N LYS A 37 4.03 1.70 5.93
CA LYS A 37 3.12 2.07 7.03
C LYS A 37 2.53 3.45 6.81
N PHE A 38 1.23 3.60 7.07
CA PHE A 38 0.53 4.87 7.04
C PHE A 38 -0.49 4.94 8.18
N THR A 39 -0.88 6.16 8.52
CA THR A 39 -2.01 6.41 9.41
C THR A 39 -3.10 7.11 8.63
N PHE A 40 -4.34 6.89 9.04
CA PHE A 40 -5.50 7.53 8.45
C PHE A 40 -6.42 8.00 9.58
N HIS A 41 -7.32 8.93 9.26
CA HIS A 41 -8.33 9.39 10.20
C HIS A 41 -9.72 9.20 9.61
N GLY A 42 -10.65 8.68 10.41
CA GLY A 42 -12.04 8.49 10.02
C GLY A 42 -12.48 7.03 10.13
N LYS A 43 -13.54 6.65 9.42
CA LYS A 43 -14.02 5.27 9.49
C LYS A 43 -13.17 4.28 8.69
N TYR A 44 -12.51 4.74 7.64
CA TYR A 44 -11.69 3.94 6.73
C TYR A 44 -10.60 4.82 6.12
N PRO A 45 -9.46 4.26 5.71
CA PRO A 45 -8.50 5.01 4.92
C PRO A 45 -9.10 5.40 3.59
N GLU A 46 -8.74 6.59 3.11
CA GLU A 46 -9.16 7.02 1.79
C GLU A 46 -8.43 6.19 0.73
N ILE A 47 -9.18 5.71 -0.26
CA ILE A 47 -8.61 4.90 -1.36
C ILE A 47 -7.54 5.71 -2.08
N ASP A 48 -7.78 7.00 -2.33
CA ASP A 48 -6.81 7.93 -2.91
C ASP A 48 -5.50 7.99 -2.13
N GLN A 49 -5.54 7.92 -0.79
CA GLN A 49 -4.33 7.92 0.03
C GLN A 49 -3.47 6.69 -0.25
N ILE A 50 -4.10 5.52 -0.36
CA ILE A 50 -3.41 4.25 -0.66
C ILE A 50 -2.86 4.28 -2.09
N GLU A 51 -3.66 4.73 -3.06
CA GLU A 51 -3.23 4.83 -4.46
C GLU A 51 -2.08 5.81 -4.64
N GLN A 52 -2.12 6.96 -3.96
CA GLN A 52 -1.00 7.90 -3.94
C GLN A 52 0.25 7.29 -3.36
N LEU A 53 0.12 6.55 -2.25
CA LEU A 53 1.25 5.92 -1.58
C LEU A 53 1.94 4.88 -2.49
N VAL A 54 1.15 4.07 -3.20
CA VAL A 54 1.66 3.15 -4.23
C VAL A 54 2.27 3.91 -5.42
N ALA A 55 1.64 4.99 -5.88
CA ALA A 55 2.16 5.78 -6.99
C ALA A 55 3.49 6.47 -6.67
N ASP A 56 3.61 7.04 -5.48
CA ASP A 56 4.86 7.63 -4.98
C ASP A 56 5.96 6.59 -4.83
N TYR A 57 5.59 5.39 -4.36
CA TYR A 57 6.52 4.27 -4.28
C TYR A 57 7.05 3.87 -5.66
N CYS A 58 6.17 3.65 -6.64
CA CYS A 58 6.56 3.33 -8.01
C CYS A 58 7.44 4.44 -8.60
N ARG A 59 7.04 5.71 -8.43
CA ARG A 59 7.79 6.87 -8.94
C ARG A 59 9.20 6.95 -8.35
N THR A 60 9.34 6.70 -7.05
CA THR A 60 10.63 6.79 -6.35
C THR A 60 11.56 5.65 -6.76
N ASN A 61 11.01 4.46 -6.99
CA ASN A 61 11.78 3.27 -7.39
C ASN A 61 11.97 3.13 -8.91
N GLY A 62 11.39 4.03 -9.72
CA GLY A 62 11.48 3.98 -11.17
C GLY A 62 10.73 2.79 -11.79
N ILE A 63 9.65 2.36 -11.15
CA ILE A 63 8.76 1.26 -11.57
C ILE A 63 7.65 1.80 -12.46
#